data_AF-A0A7X7TY48-F1
#
_entry.id   AF-A0A7X7TY48-F1
#
_cell.length_a   1.000
_cell.length_b   1.000
_cell.length_c   1.000
_cell.angle_alpha   90.00
_cell.angle_beta   90.00
_cell.angle_gamma   90.00
#
_symmetry.space_group_name_H-M   'P 1'
#
loop_
_entity.id
_entity.type
_entity.pdbx_description
1 polymer ?
#
loop_
_entity_poly.entity_id
_entity_poly.type
_entity_poly.pdbx_seq_one_letter_code
_entity_poly.pdbx_strand_id
1 'polypeptide(L)'
;MDSGPVVLVVEGSLPLDMPEACMIGKSTAEHLLLKPVPRAKAIVAADTCATFGGMPAAEGNQTGAAGVSQFMAKHNLPIQGRLINCPSCPVHPKCLIGTLAYVAAKGYPQVNPKLLTPLMFYGHSTHDECPRYPYYERKIFAKYLRDPQGCLFEPGCLGPISYTECPHRQWNTGVNRCIRASAPCIGCSSPHFGKRKDFRFYRKGERQHPVAYTEQDRKGGRP
;
A
#
# COMPACT_ATOMS: atom_id res chain seq x y z
N MET A 1 1.57 -15.86 -30.74
CA MET A 1 0.78 -15.52 -29.54
C MET A 1 0.10 -14.18 -29.81
N ASP A 2 -1.05 -14.21 -30.49
CA ASP A 2 -1.67 -13.01 -31.06
C ASP A 2 -2.79 -12.39 -30.19
N SER A 3 -3.10 -12.98 -29.03
CA SER A 3 -3.93 -12.37 -28.00
C SER A 3 -3.04 -11.66 -26.98
N GLY A 4 -3.01 -10.32 -26.99
CA GLY A 4 -2.29 -9.54 -25.97
C GLY A 4 -2.73 -9.87 -24.53
N PRO A 5 -1.88 -9.65 -23.51
CA PRO A 5 -2.21 -9.97 -22.12
C PRO A 5 -3.48 -9.24 -21.67
N VAL A 6 -4.45 -9.99 -21.15
CA VAL A 6 -5.71 -9.42 -20.63
C VAL A 6 -5.41 -8.59 -19.38
N VAL A 7 -4.52 -9.08 -18.50
CA VAL A 7 -4.10 -8.39 -17.27
C VAL A 7 -2.60 -8.62 -17.07
N LEU A 8 -1.86 -7.57 -16.73
CA LEU A 8 -0.47 -7.64 -16.28
C LEU A 8 -0.43 -7.37 -14.78
N VAL A 9 0.27 -8.22 -14.02
CA VAL A 9 0.55 -7.97 -12.59
C VAL A 9 2.03 -7.63 -12.46
N VAL A 10 2.33 -6.56 -11.72
CA VAL A 10 3.70 -6.15 -11.40
C VAL A 10 3.83 -6.13 -9.88
N GLU A 11 4.85 -6.80 -9.36
CA GLU A 11 5.24 -6.85 -7.95
C GLU A 11 6.64 -6.27 -7.81
N GLY A 12 6.90 -5.54 -6.73
CA GLY A 12 8.18 -4.88 -6.51
C GLY A 12 8.35 -3.53 -7.24
N SER A 13 9.33 -2.75 -6.78
CA SER A 13 9.68 -1.45 -7.35
C SER A 13 10.63 -1.59 -8.55
N LEU A 14 10.63 -0.59 -9.43
CA LEU A 14 11.49 -0.53 -10.61
C LEU A 14 12.65 0.44 -10.38
N PRO A 15 13.94 0.04 -10.53
CA PRO A 15 15.07 0.94 -10.35
C PRO A 15 15.28 1.81 -11.61
N LEU A 16 14.55 2.91 -11.74
CA LEU A 16 14.48 3.69 -12.98
C LEU A 16 15.73 4.54 -13.26
N ASP A 17 16.55 4.83 -12.24
CA ASP A 17 17.80 5.59 -12.36
C ASP A 17 19.05 4.69 -12.36
N MET A 18 18.91 3.43 -11.92
CA MET A 18 19.95 2.40 -11.95
C MET A 18 19.39 1.08 -12.52
N PRO A 19 19.05 1.02 -13.82
CA PRO A 19 18.33 -0.12 -14.42
C PRO A 19 19.02 -1.49 -14.22
N GLU A 20 20.34 -1.51 -14.15
CA GLU A 20 21.17 -2.70 -13.91
C GLU A 20 21.04 -3.28 -12.49
N ALA A 21 20.46 -2.54 -11.54
CA ALA A 21 20.17 -3.05 -10.21
C ALA A 21 19.12 -4.18 -10.23
N CYS A 22 18.36 -4.33 -11.32
CA CYS A 22 17.44 -5.45 -11.52
C CYS A 22 17.52 -5.99 -12.95
N MET A 23 18.30 -7.04 -13.12
CA MET A 23 18.49 -7.75 -14.39
C MET A 23 17.85 -9.14 -14.34
N ILE A 24 17.08 -9.48 -15.37
CA ILE A 24 16.55 -10.83 -15.58
C ILE A 24 17.11 -11.34 -16.90
N GLY A 25 18.02 -12.30 -16.82
CA GLY A 25 18.84 -12.68 -17.97
C GLY A 25 19.68 -11.48 -18.45
N LYS A 26 19.49 -11.06 -19.69
CA LYS A 26 20.24 -9.94 -20.31
C LYS A 26 19.44 -8.65 -20.40
N SER A 27 18.24 -8.58 -19.80
CA SER A 27 17.36 -7.43 -19.89
C SER A 27 17.10 -6.84 -18.50
N THR A 28 17.04 -5.51 -18.42
CA THR A 28 16.59 -4.82 -17.21
C THR A 28 15.10 -5.09 -16.98
N ALA A 29 14.66 -5.03 -15.73
CA ALA A 29 13.22 -5.13 -15.41
C ALA A 29 12.40 -4.06 -16.15
N GLU A 30 12.93 -2.83 -16.26
CA GLU A 30 12.32 -1.74 -17.03
C GLU A 30 12.11 -2.14 -18.50
N HIS A 31 13.15 -2.67 -19.16
CA HIS A 31 13.09 -3.09 -20.56
C HIS A 31 12.05 -4.18 -20.80
N LEU A 32 11.95 -5.15 -19.88
CA LEU A 32 10.98 -6.25 -19.99
C LEU A 32 9.52 -5.76 -19.92
N LEU A 33 9.27 -4.60 -19.30
CA LEU A 33 7.94 -4.02 -19.19
C LEU A 33 7.52 -3.17 -20.40
N LEU A 34 8.46 -2.75 -21.26
CA LEU A 34 8.17 -1.92 -22.44
C LEU A 34 7.20 -2.58 -23.43
N LYS A 35 7.21 -3.90 -23.53
CA LYS A 35 6.32 -4.66 -24.44
C LYS A 35 4.96 -5.01 -23.81
N PRO A 36 4.88 -5.60 -22.60
CA PRO A 36 3.60 -6.01 -22.03
C PRO A 36 2.76 -4.84 -21.50
N VAL A 37 3.36 -3.78 -20.93
CA VAL A 37 2.59 -2.67 -20.32
C VAL A 37 1.70 -1.96 -21.35
N PRO A 38 2.18 -1.56 -22.55
CA PRO A 38 1.32 -0.91 -23.54
C PRO A 38 0.22 -1.84 -24.07
N ARG A 39 0.43 -3.16 -24.07
CA ARG A 39 -0.52 -4.16 -24.60
C ARG A 39 -1.54 -4.65 -23.58
N ALA A 40 -1.29 -4.45 -22.28
CA ALA A 40 -2.18 -4.92 -21.22
C ALA A 40 -3.47 -4.11 -21.18
N LYS A 41 -4.62 -4.77 -21.07
CA LYS A 41 -5.92 -4.07 -20.88
C LYS A 41 -6.02 -3.45 -19.49
N ALA A 42 -5.50 -4.15 -18.48
CA ALA A 42 -5.36 -3.66 -17.12
C ALA A 42 -3.99 -4.04 -16.55
N ILE A 43 -3.45 -3.17 -15.70
CA ILE A 43 -2.18 -3.36 -15.01
C ILE A 43 -2.46 -3.29 -13.52
N VAL A 44 -2.12 -4.33 -12.79
CA VAL A 44 -2.27 -4.39 -11.33
C VAL A 44 -0.89 -4.26 -10.70
N ALA A 45 -0.66 -3.15 -10.01
CA ALA A 45 0.50 -3.00 -9.13
C ALA A 45 0.17 -3.70 -7.80
N ALA A 46 0.74 -4.88 -7.62
CA ALA A 46 0.60 -5.67 -6.42
C ALA A 46 1.66 -5.24 -5.42
N ASP A 47 1.25 -4.83 -4.21
CA ASP A 47 2.08 -4.34 -3.11
C ASP A 47 2.43 -2.83 -3.13
N THR A 48 2.99 -2.36 -2.02
CA THR A 48 3.40 -0.96 -1.82
C THR A 48 4.66 -0.58 -2.61
N CYS A 49 5.51 -1.54 -2.95
CA CYS A 49 6.70 -1.34 -3.78
C CYS A 49 6.32 -1.04 -5.24
N ALA A 50 5.48 -1.86 -5.85
CA ALA A 50 4.97 -1.62 -7.20
C ALA A 50 4.04 -0.39 -7.24
N THR A 51 3.31 -0.12 -6.16
CA THR A 51 2.36 1.00 -6.12
C THR A 51 3.05 2.36 -5.92
N PHE A 52 3.94 2.48 -4.92
CA PHE A 52 4.51 3.76 -4.47
C PHE A 52 6.06 3.75 -4.43
N GLY A 53 6.71 2.74 -4.99
CA GLY A 53 8.15 2.49 -4.86
C GLY A 53 8.55 1.84 -3.53
N GLY A 54 7.67 1.83 -2.51
CA GLY A 54 7.85 1.15 -1.24
C GLY A 54 9.13 1.53 -0.49
N MET A 55 9.66 0.57 0.27
CA MET A 55 10.90 0.69 1.05
C MET A 55 12.14 0.97 0.18
N PRO A 56 12.33 0.36 -1.00
CA PRO A 56 13.49 0.69 -1.86
C PRO A 56 13.53 2.17 -2.26
N ALA A 57 12.37 2.80 -2.39
CA ALA A 57 12.23 4.21 -2.71
C ALA A 57 12.09 5.11 -1.48
N ALA A 58 12.63 4.69 -0.33
CA ALA A 58 12.73 5.52 0.87
C ALA A 58 13.79 6.62 0.70
N GLU A 59 13.87 7.52 1.69
CA GLU A 59 14.87 8.57 1.79
C GLU A 59 16.29 8.01 1.54
N GLY A 60 17.00 8.60 0.59
CA GLY A 60 18.30 8.11 0.13
C GLY A 60 18.21 7.07 -1.01
N ASN A 61 17.11 7.03 -1.76
CA ASN A 61 16.86 6.15 -2.91
C ASN A 61 18.02 6.11 -3.94
N GLN A 62 18.96 5.18 -3.76
CA GLN A 62 20.18 5.07 -4.59
C GLN A 62 19.90 4.53 -5.99
N THR A 63 18.85 3.72 -6.15
CA THR A 63 18.57 3.00 -7.40
C THR A 63 17.53 3.70 -8.28
N GLY A 64 16.99 4.83 -7.81
CA GLY A 64 15.82 5.46 -8.45
C GLY A 64 14.60 4.54 -8.42
N ALA A 65 14.45 3.73 -7.36
CA ALA A 65 13.31 2.85 -7.18
C ALA A 65 12.00 3.65 -7.28
N ALA A 66 11.07 3.14 -8.08
CA ALA A 66 9.80 3.79 -8.35
C ALA A 66 8.68 2.77 -8.55
N GLY A 67 7.44 3.23 -8.45
CA GLY A 67 6.28 2.40 -8.75
C GLY A 67 5.96 2.34 -10.24
N VAL A 68 4.96 1.54 -10.58
CA VAL A 68 4.47 1.35 -11.96
C VAL A 68 3.96 2.67 -12.54
N SER A 69 3.33 3.53 -11.73
CA SER A 69 2.83 4.83 -12.20
C SER A 69 3.94 5.74 -12.73
N GLN A 70 5.10 5.76 -12.06
CA GLN A 70 6.27 6.53 -12.46
C GLN A 70 6.92 5.96 -13.73
N PHE A 71 7.00 4.63 -13.83
CA PHE A 71 7.42 3.97 -15.07
C PHE A 71 6.52 4.35 -16.25
N MET A 72 5.19 4.27 -16.06
CA MET A 72 4.23 4.64 -17.10
C MET A 72 4.36 6.10 -17.51
N ALA A 73 4.53 7.01 -16.55
CA ALA A 73 4.76 8.43 -16.82
C ALA A 73 6.06 8.66 -17.60
N LYS A 74 7.18 8.04 -17.19
CA LYS A 74 8.49 8.11 -17.88
C LYS A 74 8.38 7.71 -19.36
N HIS A 75 7.51 6.76 -19.68
CA HIS A 75 7.30 6.25 -21.04
C HIS A 75 6.06 6.83 -21.75
N ASN A 76 5.47 7.91 -21.23
CA ASN A 76 4.28 8.57 -21.80
C ASN A 76 3.07 7.61 -21.99
N LEU A 77 2.91 6.64 -21.09
CA LEU A 77 1.82 5.66 -21.12
C LEU A 77 0.63 6.15 -20.28
N PRO A 78 -0.62 5.95 -20.74
CA PRO A 78 -1.80 6.41 -20.02
C PRO A 78 -2.01 5.59 -18.74
N ILE A 79 -2.23 6.28 -17.61
CA ILE A 79 -2.35 5.67 -16.28
C ILE A 79 -3.83 5.44 -15.91
N GLN A 80 -4.66 6.48 -16.00
CA GLN A 80 -6.08 6.42 -15.66
C GLN A 80 -6.81 5.39 -16.52
N GLY A 81 -7.68 4.60 -15.88
CA GLY A 81 -8.44 3.53 -16.55
C GLY A 81 -7.61 2.30 -16.92
N ARG A 82 -6.32 2.25 -16.57
CA ARG A 82 -5.42 1.12 -16.86
C ARG A 82 -4.71 0.59 -15.63
N LEU A 83 -4.14 1.48 -14.81
CA LEU A 83 -3.41 1.10 -13.59
C LEU A 83 -4.37 0.93 -12.41
N ILE A 84 -4.23 -0.17 -11.70
CA ILE A 84 -4.97 -0.51 -10.48
C ILE A 84 -3.93 -0.82 -9.40
N ASN A 85 -3.96 -0.06 -8.31
CA ASN A 85 -2.99 -0.17 -7.23
C ASN A 85 -3.54 -0.99 -6.07
N CYS A 86 -2.83 -2.03 -5.65
CA CYS A 86 -3.20 -2.88 -4.52
C CYS A 86 -2.10 -2.83 -3.44
N PRO A 87 -1.97 -1.71 -2.70
CA PRO A 87 -0.90 -1.53 -1.74
C PRO A 87 -1.11 -2.38 -0.46
N SER A 88 0.01 -2.72 0.16
CA SER A 88 0.26 -3.38 1.45
C SER A 88 1.60 -4.13 1.31
N CYS A 89 2.24 -4.51 2.42
CA CYS A 89 3.55 -5.16 2.41
C CYS A 89 3.51 -6.50 3.20
N PRO A 90 3.12 -7.62 2.57
CA PRO A 90 2.73 -7.78 1.15
C PRO A 90 1.27 -7.37 0.88
N VAL A 91 0.83 -7.38 -0.39
CA VAL A 91 -0.59 -7.24 -0.73
C VAL A 91 -1.43 -8.35 -0.12
N HIS A 92 -2.63 -8.03 0.38
CA HIS A 92 -3.51 -9.06 0.91
C HIS A 92 -4.03 -9.96 -0.23
N PRO A 93 -3.89 -11.31 -0.15
CA PRO A 93 -4.23 -12.20 -1.27
C PRO A 93 -5.65 -12.06 -1.79
N LYS A 94 -6.65 -11.89 -0.91
CA LYS A 94 -8.04 -11.67 -1.36
C LYS A 94 -8.24 -10.35 -2.09
N CYS A 95 -7.46 -9.30 -1.78
CA CYS A 95 -7.55 -8.03 -2.51
C CYS A 95 -6.97 -8.20 -3.91
N LEU A 96 -5.81 -8.85 -4.03
CA LEU A 96 -5.19 -9.12 -5.32
C LEU A 96 -6.09 -10.02 -6.18
N ILE A 97 -6.44 -11.21 -5.69
CA ILE A 97 -7.27 -12.18 -6.43
C ILE A 97 -8.66 -11.61 -6.71
N GLY A 98 -9.27 -10.92 -5.76
CA GLY A 98 -10.58 -10.29 -5.96
C GLY A 98 -10.54 -9.17 -7.00
N THR A 99 -9.45 -8.41 -7.08
CA THR A 99 -9.24 -7.40 -8.13
C THR A 99 -9.09 -8.06 -9.49
N LEU A 100 -8.28 -9.13 -9.59
CA LEU A 100 -8.12 -9.89 -10.84
C LEU A 100 -9.45 -10.49 -11.32
N ALA A 101 -10.22 -11.09 -10.40
CA ALA A 101 -11.53 -11.65 -10.70
C ALA A 101 -12.52 -10.56 -11.17
N TYR A 102 -12.52 -9.39 -10.51
CA TYR A 102 -13.35 -8.26 -10.92
C TYR A 102 -12.97 -7.77 -12.32
N VAL A 103 -11.67 -7.60 -12.60
CA VAL A 103 -11.19 -7.17 -13.91
C VAL A 103 -11.59 -8.16 -15.00
N ALA A 104 -11.47 -9.46 -14.74
CA ALA A 104 -11.89 -10.48 -15.68
C ALA A 104 -13.40 -10.47 -15.96
N ALA A 105 -14.23 -10.19 -14.95
CA ALA A 105 -15.69 -10.26 -15.06
C ALA A 105 -16.36 -8.94 -15.50
N LYS A 106 -15.80 -7.79 -15.10
CA LYS A 106 -16.43 -6.46 -15.19
C LYS A 106 -15.51 -5.38 -15.78
N GLY A 107 -14.22 -5.66 -15.96
CA GLY A 107 -13.25 -4.67 -16.43
C GLY A 107 -12.72 -3.76 -15.31
N TYR A 108 -12.31 -2.54 -15.67
CA TYR A 108 -11.64 -1.63 -14.73
C TYR A 108 -12.57 -1.23 -13.55
N PRO A 109 -12.17 -1.45 -12.29
CA PRO A 109 -13.01 -1.15 -11.13
C PRO A 109 -13.10 0.34 -10.85
N GLN A 110 -14.07 0.74 -10.02
CA GLN A 110 -14.05 2.07 -9.41
C GLN A 110 -12.87 2.16 -8.43
N VAL A 111 -12.02 3.17 -8.62
CA VAL A 111 -10.82 3.38 -7.81
C VAL A 111 -10.81 4.76 -7.17
N ASN A 112 -9.97 4.93 -6.15
CA ASN A 112 -9.62 6.25 -5.65
C ASN A 112 -8.99 7.08 -6.80
N PRO A 113 -9.46 8.30 -7.08
CA PRO A 113 -9.03 9.06 -8.26
C PRO A 113 -7.54 9.45 -8.24
N LYS A 114 -6.93 9.46 -7.06
CA LYS A 114 -5.51 9.80 -6.87
C LYS A 114 -4.64 8.56 -6.69
N LEU A 115 -5.04 7.69 -5.76
CA LEU A 115 -4.23 6.52 -5.39
C LEU A 115 -4.46 5.34 -6.33
N LEU A 116 -5.52 5.37 -7.14
CA LEU A 116 -5.91 4.29 -8.06
C LEU A 116 -6.16 2.95 -7.36
N THR A 117 -6.50 2.98 -6.07
CA THR A 117 -6.82 1.82 -5.26
C THR A 117 -8.29 1.44 -5.41
N PRO A 118 -8.65 0.15 -5.62
CA PRO A 118 -10.04 -0.28 -5.70
C PRO A 118 -10.86 0.10 -4.46
N LEU A 119 -11.95 0.84 -4.63
CA LEU A 119 -12.76 1.28 -3.49
C LEU A 119 -13.37 0.10 -2.72
N MET A 120 -13.61 -1.03 -3.39
CA MET A 120 -14.16 -2.25 -2.78
C MET A 120 -13.23 -2.93 -1.75
N PHE A 121 -11.95 -2.53 -1.68
CA PHE A 121 -10.97 -3.06 -0.71
C PHE A 121 -10.22 -1.99 0.08
N TYR A 122 -10.24 -0.76 -0.43
CA TYR A 122 -9.45 0.36 0.10
C TYR A 122 -10.32 1.60 0.38
N GLY A 123 -11.64 1.41 0.49
CA GLY A 123 -12.61 2.48 0.75
C GLY A 123 -12.58 3.00 2.20
N HIS A 124 -12.14 2.17 3.14
CA HIS A 124 -12.10 2.49 4.57
C HIS A 124 -10.69 2.33 5.14
N SER A 125 -10.37 3.18 6.12
CA SER A 125 -9.13 3.07 6.87
C SER A 125 -9.21 1.92 7.87
N THR A 126 -8.06 1.42 8.30
CA THR A 126 -7.96 0.41 9.37
C THR A 126 -8.60 0.91 10.66
N HIS A 127 -8.62 2.23 10.87
CA HIS A 127 -9.19 2.84 12.06
C HIS A 127 -10.72 2.89 12.02
N ASP A 128 -11.31 3.16 10.83
CA ASP A 128 -12.76 3.28 10.64
C ASP A 128 -13.50 2.01 11.06
N GLU A 129 -12.82 0.86 10.90
CA GLU A 129 -13.40 -0.46 11.13
C GLU A 129 -12.69 -1.21 12.27
N CYS A 130 -11.95 -0.47 13.10
CA CYS A 130 -11.15 -1.05 14.16
C CYS A 130 -12.02 -1.57 15.33
N PRO A 131 -11.83 -2.81 15.80
CA PRO A 131 -12.57 -3.32 16.96
C PRO A 131 -12.16 -2.64 18.27
N ARG A 132 -11.01 -1.95 18.28
CA ARG A 132 -10.53 -1.14 19.40
C ARG A 132 -10.98 0.32 19.29
N TYR A 133 -11.82 0.66 18.31
CA TYR A 133 -12.36 2.02 18.15
C TYR A 133 -13.12 2.51 19.40
N PRO A 134 -13.94 1.69 20.11
CA PRO A 134 -14.57 2.15 21.36
C PRO A 134 -13.58 2.55 22.45
N TYR A 135 -12.39 1.93 22.49
CA TYR A 135 -11.33 2.34 23.41
C TYR A 135 -10.72 3.69 23.01
N TYR A 136 -10.58 3.95 21.71
CA TYR A 136 -10.11 5.25 21.19
C TYR A 136 -11.06 6.38 21.59
N GLU A 137 -12.36 6.20 21.33
CA GLU A 137 -13.41 7.17 21.66
C GLU A 137 -13.45 7.52 23.16
N ARG A 138 -13.26 6.51 24.02
CA ARG A 138 -13.20 6.68 25.48
C ARG A 138 -11.85 7.15 26.00
N LYS A 139 -10.86 7.39 25.12
CA LYS A 139 -9.48 7.74 25.47
C LYS A 139 -8.80 6.72 26.40
N ILE A 140 -9.15 5.44 26.24
CA ILE A 140 -8.53 4.32 26.95
C ILE A 140 -7.42 3.78 26.06
N PHE A 141 -6.17 4.20 26.31
CA PHE A 141 -5.02 3.80 25.51
C PHE A 141 -4.21 2.68 26.17
N ALA A 142 -3.64 1.84 25.31
CA ALA A 142 -2.70 0.80 25.70
C ALA A 142 -1.43 1.45 26.28
N LYS A 143 -1.00 1.01 27.46
CA LYS A 143 0.16 1.62 28.15
C LYS A 143 1.50 1.12 27.63
N TYR A 144 1.51 -0.05 27.01
CA TYR A 144 2.71 -0.69 26.48
C TYR A 144 2.38 -1.56 25.25
N LEU A 145 3.41 -1.91 24.48
CA LEU A 145 3.26 -2.84 23.36
C LEU A 145 2.80 -4.21 23.86
N ARG A 146 1.92 -4.87 23.12
CA ARG A 146 1.24 -6.13 23.49
C ARG A 146 0.16 -6.02 24.56
N ASP A 147 -0.18 -4.82 25.04
CA ASP A 147 -1.34 -4.64 25.93
C ASP A 147 -2.62 -5.19 25.25
N PRO A 148 -3.26 -6.24 25.82
CA PRO A 148 -4.48 -6.79 25.27
C PRO A 148 -5.66 -5.82 25.40
N GLN A 149 -5.56 -4.82 26.27
CA GLN A 149 -6.58 -3.82 26.53
C GLN A 149 -6.22 -2.47 25.88
N GLY A 150 -7.25 -1.65 25.63
CA GLY A 150 -7.07 -0.28 25.17
C GLY A 150 -6.66 -0.13 23.69
N CYS A 151 -6.74 1.11 23.22
CA CYS A 151 -6.38 1.48 21.85
C CYS A 151 -4.86 1.66 21.70
N LEU A 152 -4.32 1.18 20.58
CA LEU A 152 -2.88 1.22 20.28
C LEU A 152 -2.41 2.56 19.68
N PHE A 153 -3.24 3.61 19.73
CA PHE A 153 -2.92 4.91 19.14
C PHE A 153 -1.68 5.55 19.76
N GLU A 154 -1.60 5.64 21.10
CA GLU A 154 -0.44 6.20 21.81
C GLU A 154 0.85 5.40 21.58
N PRO A 155 0.83 4.04 21.59
CA PRO A 155 1.97 3.24 21.13
C PRO A 155 2.45 3.52 19.69
N GLY A 156 1.63 4.17 18.85
CA GLY A 156 1.99 4.62 17.51
C GLY A 156 1.17 4.02 16.37
N CYS A 157 -0.03 3.46 16.62
CA CYS A 157 -0.82 2.83 15.56
C CYS A 157 -1.16 3.80 14.43
N LEU A 158 -0.75 3.45 13.22
CA LEU A 158 -0.96 4.19 11.97
C LEU A 158 -2.22 3.74 11.22
N GLY A 159 -3.15 3.08 11.92
CA GLY A 159 -4.43 2.65 11.36
C GLY A 159 -5.21 3.77 10.63
N PRO A 160 -5.23 5.02 11.11
CA PRO A 160 -5.96 6.11 10.46
C PRO A 160 -5.50 6.49 9.05
N ILE A 161 -4.24 6.18 8.69
CA ILE A 161 -3.67 6.47 7.37
C ILE A 161 -3.47 5.19 6.54
N SER A 162 -4.00 4.06 7.01
CA SER A 162 -3.82 2.73 6.43
C SER A 162 -5.13 2.19 5.87
N TYR A 163 -5.38 2.38 4.59
CA TYR A 163 -6.56 1.84 3.90
C TYR A 163 -6.26 0.40 3.50
N THR A 164 -7.00 -0.57 4.05
CA THR A 164 -6.77 -2.01 3.83
C THR A 164 -7.88 -2.83 4.49
N GLU A 165 -8.07 -4.05 3.99
CA GLU A 165 -9.05 -5.03 4.49
C GLU A 165 -8.64 -5.71 5.81
N CYS A 166 -7.51 -5.35 6.41
CA CYS A 166 -7.02 -5.98 7.65
C CYS A 166 -8.10 -6.07 8.76
N PRO A 167 -8.91 -5.03 9.05
CA PRO A 167 -9.94 -5.10 10.09
C PRO A 167 -11.08 -6.09 9.81
N HIS A 168 -11.39 -6.35 8.54
CA HIS A 168 -12.46 -7.27 8.16
C HIS A 168 -11.94 -8.68 7.91
N ARG A 169 -11.00 -8.80 6.97
CA ARG A 169 -10.56 -10.10 6.45
C ARG A 169 -9.48 -10.75 7.29
N GLN A 170 -8.76 -9.95 8.08
CA GLN A 170 -7.55 -10.38 8.79
C GLN A 170 -6.56 -11.03 7.80
N TRP A 171 -5.60 -11.80 8.30
CA TRP A 171 -4.61 -12.52 7.52
C TRP A 171 -4.72 -14.02 7.79
N ASN A 172 -4.19 -14.82 6.86
CA ASN A 172 -4.13 -16.28 6.97
C ASN A 172 -5.52 -16.89 7.16
N THR A 173 -6.46 -16.57 6.26
CA THR A 173 -7.84 -17.10 6.32
C THR A 173 -8.60 -16.67 7.57
N GLY A 174 -8.45 -15.40 7.97
CA GLY A 174 -9.21 -14.87 9.10
C GLY A 174 -8.58 -15.12 10.48
N VAL A 175 -7.37 -15.68 10.53
CA VAL A 175 -6.72 -16.10 11.79
C VAL A 175 -6.26 -14.91 12.61
N ASN A 176 -5.54 -13.96 12.02
CA ASN A 176 -4.97 -12.86 12.81
C ASN A 176 -4.68 -11.57 12.01
N ARG A 177 -4.43 -10.47 12.72
CA ARG A 177 -3.93 -9.20 12.18
C ARG A 177 -3.09 -8.49 13.23
N CYS A 178 -2.28 -7.50 12.84
CA CYS A 178 -1.41 -6.76 13.77
C CYS A 178 -2.15 -6.29 15.03
N ILE A 179 -3.28 -5.59 14.86
CA ILE A 179 -4.06 -5.04 16.00
C ILE A 179 -4.64 -6.15 16.89
N ARG A 180 -5.02 -7.29 16.32
CA ARG A 180 -5.53 -8.45 17.09
C ARG A 180 -4.40 -9.11 17.89
N ALA A 181 -3.19 -9.12 17.36
CA ALA A 181 -1.97 -9.52 18.07
C ALA A 181 -1.44 -8.43 19.03
N SER A 182 -2.22 -7.38 19.31
CA SER A 182 -1.81 -6.23 20.13
C SER A 182 -0.55 -5.50 19.62
N ALA A 183 -0.32 -5.56 18.30
CA ALA A 183 0.74 -4.83 17.61
C ALA A 183 0.13 -3.62 16.86
N PRO A 184 0.69 -2.41 17.02
CA PRO A 184 0.26 -1.24 16.25
C PRO A 184 0.29 -1.49 14.74
N CYS A 185 -0.68 -0.94 14.00
CA CYS A 185 -0.60 -0.92 12.54
C CYS A 185 0.59 -0.04 12.13
N ILE A 186 1.42 -0.54 11.22
CA ILE A 186 2.65 0.15 10.78
C ILE A 186 2.47 0.99 9.52
N GLY A 187 1.25 1.16 9.01
CA GLY A 187 1.06 2.01 7.84
C GLY A 187 1.31 1.32 6.49
N CYS A 188 1.42 -0.01 6.41
CA CYS A 188 2.06 -0.66 5.25
C CYS A 188 1.37 -0.45 3.90
N SER A 189 0.08 -0.09 3.86
CA SER A 189 -0.63 0.27 2.63
C SER A 189 -0.61 1.77 2.30
N SER A 190 -0.04 2.59 3.18
CA SER A 190 0.09 4.04 3.00
C SER A 190 1.21 4.40 2.01
N PRO A 191 1.08 5.47 1.21
CA PRO A 191 2.18 6.03 0.43
C PRO A 191 3.39 6.42 1.28
N HIS A 192 3.19 6.71 2.57
CA HIS A 192 4.23 7.15 3.49
C HIS A 192 4.98 6.00 4.17
N PHE A 193 4.57 4.75 3.95
CA PHE A 193 5.14 3.58 4.61
C PHE A 193 6.67 3.51 4.41
N GLY A 194 7.40 3.72 5.51
CA GLY A 194 8.86 3.64 5.54
C GLY A 194 9.58 4.61 4.59
N LYS A 195 8.92 5.68 4.16
CA LYS A 195 9.48 6.63 3.19
C LYS A 195 10.54 7.56 3.76
N ARG A 196 10.42 7.93 5.03
CA ARG A 196 11.29 8.91 5.70
C ARG A 196 11.78 8.35 7.01
N LYS A 197 13.00 8.71 7.41
CA LYS A 197 13.58 8.27 8.70
C LYS A 197 12.81 8.79 9.90
N ASP A 198 12.17 9.95 9.77
CA ASP A 198 11.36 10.55 10.83
C ASP A 198 9.90 10.07 10.87
N PHE A 199 9.49 9.21 9.93
CA PHE A 199 8.21 8.54 9.98
C PHE A 199 8.28 7.35 10.95
N ARG A 200 7.94 7.60 12.21
CA ARG A 200 8.04 6.60 13.29
C ARG A 200 6.87 5.61 13.27
N PHE A 201 7.17 4.32 13.19
CA PHE A 201 6.17 3.26 13.33
C PHE A 201 5.68 3.05 14.77
N TYR A 202 6.51 3.39 15.75
CA TYR A 202 6.22 3.25 17.17
C TYR A 202 6.67 4.49 17.93
N ARG A 203 5.94 4.85 18.98
CA ARG A 203 6.23 6.03 19.83
C ARG A 203 6.78 5.64 21.20
N LYS A 204 7.70 4.65 21.22
CA LYS A 204 8.27 4.13 22.46
C LYS A 204 9.24 5.17 23.05
N GLY A 205 8.94 5.66 24.26
CA GLY A 205 9.82 6.58 25.01
C GLY A 205 9.58 8.07 24.78
N GLU A 206 8.55 8.44 24.01
CA GLU A 206 8.13 9.84 23.87
C GLU A 206 7.40 10.27 25.16
N ARG A 207 7.91 11.32 25.85
CA ARG A 207 7.32 11.85 27.10
C ARG A 207 6.04 12.67 26.87
N GLN A 208 5.88 13.17 25.65
CA GLN A 208 4.65 13.77 25.14
C GLN A 208 4.36 13.08 23.82
N HIS A 209 3.08 12.87 23.50
CA HIS A 209 2.64 12.24 22.26
C HIS A 209 2.12 13.27 21.25
N PRO A 210 2.93 14.24 20.76
CA PRO A 210 2.52 15.01 19.60
C PRO A 210 2.43 14.05 18.42
N VAL A 211 1.24 13.90 17.86
CA VAL A 211 1.02 13.12 16.65
C VAL A 211 1.84 13.75 15.51
N ALA A 212 2.89 13.06 15.05
CA ALA A 212 3.73 13.52 13.94
C ALA A 212 2.98 13.58 12.59
N TYR A 213 1.76 13.04 12.53
CA TYR A 213 0.85 13.22 11.40
C TYR A 213 -0.34 14.07 11.84
N THR A 214 -0.70 15.02 11.00
CA THR A 214 -1.80 15.95 11.17
C THR A 214 -3.13 15.31 10.76
N GLU A 215 -4.25 15.95 11.11
CA GLU A 215 -5.58 15.57 10.58
C GLU A 215 -5.66 15.68 9.04
N GLN A 216 -4.75 16.42 8.41
CA GLN A 216 -4.64 16.50 6.95
C GLN A 216 -4.05 15.22 6.35
N ASP A 217 -3.10 14.58 7.04
CA ASP A 217 -2.52 13.29 6.65
C ASP A 217 -3.57 12.16 6.73
N ARG A 218 -4.49 12.26 7.69
CA ARG A 218 -5.65 11.36 7.87
C ARG A 218 -6.62 11.39 6.68
N LYS A 219 -6.83 12.57 6.09
CA LYS A 219 -7.77 12.79 4.98
C LYS A 219 -7.19 12.41 3.61
N GLY A 220 -5.97 11.85 3.56
CA GLY A 220 -5.38 11.37 2.31
C GLY A 220 -5.11 12.46 1.29
N GLY A 221 -4.66 13.64 1.75
CA GLY A 221 -4.08 14.70 0.91
C GLY A 221 -4.78 14.94 -0.44
N ARG A 222 -5.89 15.69 -0.45
CA ARG A 222 -6.16 16.60 -1.58
C ARG A 222 -5.40 17.91 -1.35
N PRO A 223 -4.85 18.53 -2.43
CA PRO A 223 -3.84 19.58 -2.32
C PRO A 223 -4.23 20.66 -1.32
#